data_AF-A0A3N7FUP9-F1
#
_entry.id   AF-A0A3N7FUP9-F1
#
_cell.length_a   1.000
_cell.length_b   1.000
_cell.length_c   1.000
_cell.angle_alpha   90.00
_cell.angle_beta   90.00
_cell.angle_gamma   90.00
#
_symmetry.space_group_name_H-M   'P 1'
#
loop_
_entity.id
_entity.type
_entity.pdbx_description
1 polymer ?
#
loop_
_entity_poly.entity_id
_entity_poly.type
_entity_poly.pdbx_seq_one_letter_code
_entity_poly.pdbx_strand_id
1 'polypeptide(L)'
;MEDWLCTRTEPADIYVLGFQEVVPLSAGNVVPGFENSKICTKWNSLIREALNNSTSKPVHEDKVGEFQKVLPVKKNRSSNSLGKSSNIFPHCFDCIISKQMVGIFITIWVRGDLLPYIQQASVSCVGCGIMGCLGNKGSVSVRFCLHETSLCFVCSHLASGGKEGDEKSRNADATEILSRTRFSRGPLRNLPRKILDHDQVIWLGDLNYRIYLPDTKTRYLVQKKEWNIMLEKDQLKAELMEGHVFQGWNEGKIEFAPTYKYYQNSQVYYGCDQKRKGEKKRAPAWCDRIIWFGKGLKQKQYSRGESRLSDHRPVRAIFTAEIEVLSNSRRLGSSFPGRFDCLRNHFEACNDRTSFYLQE
;
A
#
# COMPACT_ATOMS: atom_id res chain seq x y z
N MET A 1 4.59 5.55 -14.62
CA MET A 1 4.35 5.26 -13.19
C MET A 1 4.25 6.56 -12.38
N GLU A 2 4.80 7.67 -12.85
CA GLU A 2 4.73 8.97 -12.16
C GLU A 2 3.28 9.44 -11.89
N ASP A 3 2.36 9.26 -12.84
CA ASP A 3 0.92 9.56 -12.63
C ASP A 3 0.26 8.65 -11.57
N TRP A 4 0.86 7.48 -11.29
CA TRP A 4 0.35 6.57 -10.27
C TRP A 4 0.76 7.08 -8.89
N LEU A 5 2.04 7.34 -8.66
CA LEU A 5 2.62 7.57 -7.33
C LEU A 5 2.51 9.02 -6.79
N CYS A 6 1.87 9.96 -7.52
CA CYS A 6 1.65 11.34 -7.07
C CYS A 6 2.92 12.06 -6.53
N THR A 7 4.10 11.72 -7.02
CA THR A 7 5.39 12.13 -6.44
C THR A 7 5.76 13.60 -6.65
N ARG A 8 4.94 14.36 -7.39
CA ARG A 8 5.28 15.71 -7.86
C ARG A 8 4.69 16.86 -7.03
N THR A 9 3.60 16.64 -6.29
CA THR A 9 2.90 17.72 -5.57
C THR A 9 3.12 17.64 -4.07
N GLU A 10 2.98 16.46 -3.47
CA GLU A 10 3.19 16.21 -2.05
C GLU A 10 3.71 14.77 -1.87
N PRO A 11 5.04 14.54 -1.90
CA PRO A 11 5.58 13.20 -1.73
C PRO A 11 5.28 12.68 -0.32
N ALA A 12 4.83 11.43 -0.24
CA ALA A 12 4.62 10.78 1.04
C ALA A 12 5.96 10.41 1.70
N ASP A 13 5.98 10.26 3.01
CA ASP A 13 7.16 9.83 3.75
C ASP A 13 7.44 8.33 3.56
N ILE A 14 6.36 7.54 3.43
CA ILE A 14 6.40 6.10 3.22
C ILE A 14 5.43 5.70 2.12
N TYR A 15 5.91 4.94 1.14
CA TYR A 15 5.11 4.35 0.07
C TYR A 15 4.98 2.84 0.30
N VAL A 16 3.75 2.35 0.39
CA VAL A 16 3.40 0.93 0.53
C VAL A 16 2.62 0.50 -0.70
N LEU A 17 3.23 -0.37 -1.50
CA LEU A 17 2.67 -0.77 -2.80
C LEU A 17 2.37 -2.27 -2.76
N GLY A 18 1.09 -2.61 -2.82
CA GLY A 18 0.57 -3.96 -2.94
C GLY A 18 0.19 -4.28 -4.38
N PHE A 19 0.37 -5.53 -4.80
CA PHE A 19 -0.01 -6.00 -6.13
C PHE A 19 -0.54 -7.43 -6.04
N GLN A 20 -1.49 -7.76 -6.91
CA GLN A 20 -2.06 -9.10 -7.07
C GLN A 20 -1.87 -9.58 -8.50
N GLU A 21 -1.81 -10.90 -8.66
CA GLU A 21 -1.59 -11.58 -9.95
C GLU A 21 -0.32 -11.12 -10.70
N VAL A 22 0.77 -10.78 -9.97
CA VAL A 22 2.04 -10.38 -10.61
C VAL A 22 2.70 -11.49 -11.42
N VAL A 23 2.28 -12.73 -11.22
CA VAL A 23 2.60 -13.90 -12.04
C VAL A 23 1.30 -14.54 -12.54
N PRO A 24 1.29 -15.09 -13.78
CA PRO A 24 0.16 -15.87 -14.26
C PRO A 24 -0.13 -17.05 -13.32
N LEU A 25 -1.41 -17.31 -13.02
CA LEU A 25 -1.84 -18.43 -12.19
C LEU A 25 -1.78 -19.76 -12.98
N SER A 26 -0.58 -20.20 -13.36
CA SER A 26 -0.32 -21.52 -13.92
C SER A 26 0.15 -22.48 -12.83
N ALA A 27 -0.03 -23.80 -13.02
CA ALA A 27 0.34 -24.80 -12.03
C ALA A 27 1.82 -24.71 -11.57
N GLY A 28 2.73 -24.24 -12.44
CA GLY A 28 4.13 -24.03 -12.10
C GLY A 28 4.42 -22.80 -11.22
N ASN A 29 3.53 -21.81 -11.20
CA ASN A 29 3.72 -20.56 -10.44
C ASN A 29 3.06 -20.59 -9.06
N VAL A 30 2.24 -21.60 -8.74
CA VAL A 30 1.48 -21.72 -7.47
C VAL A 30 2.22 -22.61 -6.45
N VAL A 31 3.50 -22.94 -6.71
CA VAL A 31 4.34 -23.70 -5.78
C VAL A 31 4.62 -22.85 -4.52
N PRO A 32 4.31 -23.35 -3.31
CA PRO A 32 4.62 -22.64 -2.06
C PRO A 32 6.11 -22.26 -1.97
N GLY A 33 6.40 -21.00 -1.66
CA GLY A 33 7.78 -20.48 -1.55
C GLY A 33 8.44 -20.07 -2.86
N PHE A 34 7.76 -20.19 -4.01
CA PHE A 34 8.29 -19.67 -5.28
C PHE A 34 8.20 -18.13 -5.32
N GLU A 35 9.36 -17.49 -5.40
CA GLU A 35 9.49 -16.05 -5.67
C GLU A 35 10.06 -15.84 -7.07
N ASN A 36 9.41 -14.99 -7.87
CA ASN A 36 9.92 -14.64 -9.18
C ASN A 36 10.79 -13.38 -9.06
N SER A 37 12.05 -13.58 -8.67
CA SER A 37 13.02 -12.51 -8.41
C SER A 37 13.14 -11.51 -9.57
N LYS A 38 12.97 -11.95 -10.83
CA LYS A 38 13.01 -11.08 -12.01
C LYS A 38 11.85 -10.08 -12.03
N ILE A 39 10.65 -10.50 -11.67
CA ILE A 39 9.46 -9.63 -11.64
C ILE A 39 9.57 -8.62 -10.51
N CYS A 40 9.95 -9.06 -9.30
CA CYS A 40 10.19 -8.16 -8.17
C CYS A 40 11.29 -7.13 -8.50
N THR A 41 12.40 -7.56 -9.10
CA THR A 41 13.50 -6.66 -9.49
C THR A 41 13.02 -5.61 -10.49
N LYS A 42 12.22 -6.02 -11.50
CA LYS A 42 11.68 -5.09 -12.50
C LYS A 42 10.74 -4.05 -11.87
N TRP A 43 9.81 -4.49 -11.02
CA TRP A 43 8.92 -3.56 -10.31
C TRP A 43 9.71 -2.61 -9.40
N ASN A 44 10.64 -3.13 -8.60
CA ASN A 44 11.46 -2.31 -7.73
C ASN A 44 12.31 -1.29 -8.51
N SER A 45 12.83 -1.66 -9.68
CA SER A 45 13.55 -0.72 -10.55
C SER A 45 12.66 0.42 -11.02
N LEU A 46 11.45 0.10 -11.52
CA LEU A 46 10.49 1.09 -12.01
C LEU A 46 10.00 2.02 -10.89
N ILE A 47 9.77 1.46 -9.70
CA ILE A 47 9.34 2.24 -8.53
C ILE A 47 10.47 3.15 -8.05
N ARG A 48 11.70 2.64 -7.95
CA ARG A 48 12.87 3.45 -7.59
C ARG A 48 13.03 4.62 -8.55
N GLU A 49 12.92 4.36 -9.84
CA GLU A 49 12.99 5.38 -10.88
C GLU A 49 11.87 6.43 -10.68
N ALA A 50 10.64 5.99 -10.48
CA ALA A 50 9.50 6.89 -10.32
C ALA A 50 9.54 7.74 -9.04
N LEU A 51 10.06 7.20 -7.93
CA LEU A 51 10.19 7.91 -6.66
C LEU A 51 11.38 8.88 -6.65
N ASN A 52 12.51 8.51 -7.28
CA ASN A 52 13.76 9.26 -7.17
C ASN A 52 14.12 10.11 -8.40
N ASN A 53 13.49 9.91 -9.57
CA ASN A 53 13.71 10.76 -10.74
C ASN A 53 12.73 11.94 -10.81
N SER A 54 11.61 11.91 -10.08
CA SER A 54 10.69 13.05 -9.98
C SER A 54 11.29 14.24 -9.23
N THR A 55 12.41 14.05 -8.53
CA THR A 55 13.09 15.07 -7.71
C THR A 55 14.22 15.80 -8.43
N SER A 56 14.46 15.55 -9.73
CA SER A 56 15.67 16.03 -10.43
C SER A 56 15.45 16.93 -11.65
N LYS A 57 14.24 17.45 -11.91
CA LYS A 57 14.03 18.39 -13.04
C LYS A 57 13.56 19.77 -12.57
N PRO A 58 14.41 20.81 -12.65
CA PRO A 58 13.93 22.19 -12.70
C PRO A 58 13.11 22.35 -13.98
N VAL A 59 11.92 22.94 -13.88
CA VAL A 59 11.14 23.38 -15.04
C VAL A 59 11.89 24.56 -15.65
N HIS A 60 12.65 24.33 -16.72
CA HIS A 60 12.99 25.40 -17.65
C HIS A 60 11.87 25.48 -18.69
N GLU A 61 11.14 26.59 -18.67
CA GLU A 61 10.32 27.01 -19.81
C GLU A 61 11.26 27.35 -20.98
N ASP A 62 11.42 26.41 -21.91
CA ASP A 62 12.15 26.66 -23.14
C ASP A 62 11.25 27.42 -24.12
N LYS A 63 11.51 28.74 -24.23
CA LYS A 63 11.11 29.53 -25.39
C LYS A 63 11.96 29.13 -26.59
N VAL A 64 11.26 28.94 -27.71
CA VAL A 64 11.76 28.63 -29.05
C VAL A 64 12.89 29.58 -29.50
N GLY A 65 13.95 29.02 -30.08
CA GLY A 65 14.99 29.75 -30.82
C GLY A 65 15.97 28.81 -31.53
N GLU A 66 16.09 28.97 -32.85
CA GLU A 66 16.75 28.10 -33.81
C GLU A 66 18.27 28.33 -34.00
N PHE A 67 18.96 27.25 -34.41
CA PHE A 67 20.17 27.10 -35.26
C PHE A 67 21.64 27.43 -34.81
N GLN A 68 22.45 26.37 -34.99
CA GLN A 68 23.78 26.23 -35.64
C GLN A 68 25.14 26.24 -34.86
N LYS A 69 25.83 25.08 -35.04
CA LYS A 69 27.25 24.82 -35.40
C LYS A 69 28.36 24.60 -34.33
N VAL A 70 28.91 23.38 -34.41
CA VAL A 70 30.35 22.96 -34.47
C VAL A 70 31.27 23.12 -33.23
N LEU A 71 31.94 22.01 -32.87
CA LEU A 71 32.98 21.76 -31.84
C LEU A 71 34.39 22.30 -32.24
N PRO A 72 35.49 22.14 -31.46
CA PRO A 72 35.73 22.13 -29.99
C PRO A 72 36.93 23.05 -29.58
N VAL A 73 37.29 23.14 -28.27
CA VAL A 73 38.68 23.14 -27.69
C VAL A 73 38.76 23.77 -26.27
N LYS A 74 39.65 23.19 -25.46
CA LYS A 74 40.02 23.40 -24.03
C LYS A 74 40.49 24.83 -23.64
N LYS A 75 40.15 25.29 -22.42
CA LYS A 75 41.07 25.45 -21.24
C LYS A 75 40.50 26.36 -20.12
N ASN A 76 40.80 25.93 -18.88
CA ASN A 76 41.12 26.66 -17.66
C ASN A 76 40.12 27.56 -16.91
N ARG A 77 39.86 27.10 -15.66
CA ARG A 77 39.85 27.81 -14.37
C ARG A 77 39.37 29.27 -14.35
N SER A 78 38.25 29.46 -13.66
CA SER A 78 38.11 30.56 -12.69
C SER A 78 37.28 30.08 -11.49
N SER A 79 37.89 30.22 -10.32
CA SER A 79 37.27 30.19 -9.01
C SER A 79 36.18 31.26 -8.93
N ASN A 80 34.98 30.91 -8.47
CA ASN A 80 34.10 31.88 -7.83
C ASN A 80 33.17 31.24 -6.79
N SER A 81 33.29 31.79 -5.59
CA SER A 81 32.30 31.90 -4.51
C SER A 81 31.40 30.70 -4.24
N LEU A 82 31.76 29.99 -3.16
CA LEU A 82 30.89 29.11 -2.39
C LEU A 82 29.72 29.93 -1.79
N GLY A 83 28.69 30.15 -2.61
CA GLY A 83 27.37 30.53 -2.12
C GLY A 83 26.79 29.35 -1.36
N LYS A 84 26.40 29.57 -0.10
CA LYS A 84 25.60 28.64 0.70
C LYS A 84 24.28 28.38 -0.04
N SER A 85 24.26 27.36 -0.90
CA SER A 85 23.02 26.77 -1.38
C SER A 85 22.40 26.04 -0.19
N SER A 86 21.25 26.52 0.26
CA SER A 86 20.40 25.78 1.19
C SER A 86 20.26 24.34 0.70
N ASN A 87 20.60 23.38 1.56
CA ASN A 87 20.51 21.94 1.31
C ASN A 87 19.10 21.53 0.86
N ILE A 88 18.81 21.58 -0.44
CA ILE A 88 17.72 20.83 -1.04
C ILE A 88 18.29 19.44 -1.29
N PHE A 89 18.32 18.60 -0.26
CA PHE A 89 18.53 17.18 -0.49
C PHE A 89 17.28 16.67 -1.22
N PRO A 90 17.39 16.16 -2.46
CA PRO A 90 16.29 15.43 -3.06
C PRO A 90 15.94 14.28 -2.12
N HIS A 91 14.67 14.17 -1.74
CA HIS A 91 14.18 13.11 -0.89
C HIS A 91 14.43 11.76 -1.57
N CYS A 92 15.54 11.11 -1.24
CA CYS A 92 15.87 9.78 -1.74
C CYS A 92 15.02 8.76 -0.99
N PHE A 93 14.35 7.88 -1.72
CA PHE A 93 13.58 6.76 -1.20
C PHE A 93 14.35 5.45 -1.35
N ASP A 94 14.35 4.67 -0.28
CA ASP A 94 14.93 3.34 -0.24
C ASP A 94 13.90 2.28 0.10
N CYS A 95 14.01 1.15 -0.59
CA CYS A 95 13.18 -0.03 -0.35
C CYS A 95 13.65 -0.74 0.90
N ILE A 96 12.82 -0.75 1.95
CA ILE A 96 13.11 -1.47 3.19
C ILE A 96 12.61 -2.92 3.16
N ILE A 97 11.54 -3.18 2.39
CA ILE A 97 10.93 -4.50 2.26
C ILE A 97 10.42 -4.67 0.84
N SER A 98 10.71 -5.82 0.25
CA SER A 98 10.13 -6.29 -1.01
C SER A 98 9.89 -7.80 -0.90
N LYS A 99 8.63 -8.21 -0.90
CA LYS A 99 8.26 -9.62 -0.70
C LYS A 99 7.15 -10.05 -1.65
N GLN A 100 7.33 -11.23 -2.24
CA GLN A 100 6.33 -11.91 -3.06
C GLN A 100 5.89 -13.22 -2.40
N MET A 101 4.61 -13.55 -2.54
CA MET A 101 4.07 -14.90 -2.34
C MET A 101 3.15 -15.22 -3.52
N VAL A 102 3.61 -16.08 -4.43
CA VAL A 102 2.87 -16.44 -5.67
C VAL A 102 2.45 -15.17 -6.41
N GLY A 103 1.16 -14.86 -6.51
CA GLY A 103 0.65 -13.69 -7.21
C GLY A 103 0.62 -12.41 -6.39
N ILE A 104 0.85 -12.49 -5.08
CA ILE A 104 0.78 -11.35 -4.16
C ILE A 104 2.17 -10.76 -3.99
N PHE A 105 2.31 -9.46 -4.17
CA PHE A 105 3.57 -8.75 -4.00
C PHE A 105 3.35 -7.48 -3.16
N ILE A 106 4.24 -7.22 -2.22
CA ILE A 106 4.27 -5.98 -1.45
C ILE A 106 5.69 -5.42 -1.43
N THR A 107 5.80 -4.10 -1.60
CA THR A 107 7.07 -3.38 -1.48
C THR A 107 6.86 -2.08 -0.72
N ILE A 108 7.77 -1.77 0.21
CA ILE A 108 7.71 -0.61 1.10
C ILE A 108 8.96 0.23 0.89
N TRP A 109 8.74 1.50 0.57
CA TRP A 109 9.77 2.49 0.28
C TRP A 109 9.67 3.64 1.27
N VAL A 110 10.80 4.04 1.81
CA VAL A 110 10.85 5.03 2.88
C VAL A 110 11.84 6.12 2.53
N ARG A 111 11.48 7.36 2.87
CA ARG A 111 12.35 8.53 2.76
C ARG A 111 13.63 8.33 3.59
N GLY A 112 14.78 8.67 3.02
CA GLY A 112 16.09 8.32 3.57
C GLY A 112 16.37 8.83 4.99
N ASP A 113 15.79 9.96 5.37
CA ASP A 113 15.90 10.55 6.72
C ASP A 113 15.14 9.77 7.81
N LEU A 114 14.18 8.93 7.42
CA LEU A 114 13.42 8.08 8.35
C LEU A 114 14.05 6.70 8.58
N LEU A 115 14.97 6.27 7.71
CA LEU A 115 15.62 4.96 7.80
C LEU A 115 16.28 4.68 9.17
N PRO A 116 16.97 5.62 9.84
CA PRO A 116 17.57 5.38 11.15
C PRO A 116 16.56 5.04 12.25
N TYR A 117 15.29 5.39 12.05
CA TYR A 117 14.22 5.19 13.04
C TYR A 117 13.37 3.96 12.76
N ILE A 118 13.63 3.25 11.65
CA ILE A 118 12.95 2.00 11.32
C ILE A 118 13.68 0.83 11.98
N GLN A 119 12.93 0.06 12.74
CA GLN A 119 13.47 -1.07 13.49
C GLN A 119 12.62 -2.32 13.33
N GLN A 120 13.27 -3.48 13.46
CA GLN A 120 12.61 -4.77 13.65
C GLN A 120 11.62 -5.13 12.53
N ALA A 121 11.99 -4.86 11.27
CA ALA A 121 11.18 -5.25 10.14
C ALA A 121 11.00 -6.79 10.09
N SER A 122 9.78 -7.25 9.89
CA SER A 122 9.43 -8.68 9.86
C SER A 122 8.30 -8.93 8.86
N VAL A 123 8.32 -10.11 8.25
CA VAL A 123 7.38 -10.49 7.19
C VAL A 123 6.80 -11.86 7.50
N SER A 124 5.50 -12.04 7.23
CA SER A 124 4.78 -13.28 7.39
C SER A 124 3.88 -13.50 6.18
N CYS A 125 3.91 -14.69 5.59
CA CYS A 125 3.09 -15.05 4.44
C CYS A 125 2.09 -16.14 4.84
N VAL A 126 0.82 -15.96 4.51
CA VAL A 126 -0.25 -16.93 4.78
C VAL A 126 -0.94 -17.27 3.47
N GLY A 127 -0.88 -18.53 3.04
CA GLY A 127 -1.65 -19.01 1.89
C GLY A 127 -3.06 -19.46 2.31
N CYS A 128 -4.07 -19.11 1.51
CA CYS A 128 -5.48 -19.43 1.72
C CYS A 128 -6.12 -20.16 0.52
N GLY A 129 -5.35 -20.53 -0.51
CA GLY A 129 -5.89 -21.23 -1.68
C GLY A 129 -6.23 -22.69 -1.39
N ILE A 130 -6.15 -23.55 -2.43
CA ILE A 130 -6.59 -24.96 -2.34
C ILE A 130 -5.92 -25.66 -1.13
N MET A 131 -6.74 -26.33 -0.31
CA MET A 131 -6.36 -26.99 0.95
C MET A 131 -5.76 -26.08 2.04
N GLY A 132 -6.00 -24.76 1.99
CA GLY A 132 -5.48 -23.81 2.98
C GLY A 132 -3.96 -23.59 2.90
N CYS A 133 -3.33 -24.04 1.80
CA CYS A 133 -1.87 -24.07 1.63
C CYS A 133 -1.38 -23.64 0.24
N LEU A 134 -2.16 -23.80 -0.85
CA LEU A 134 -1.74 -23.34 -2.18
C LEU A 134 -1.83 -21.81 -2.28
N GLY A 135 -0.76 -21.16 -2.73
CA GLY A 135 -0.55 -19.71 -2.52
C GLY A 135 -1.22 -18.75 -3.50
N ASN A 136 -2.16 -19.18 -4.36
CA ASN A 136 -2.83 -18.24 -5.31
C ASN A 136 -3.81 -17.27 -4.64
N LYS A 137 -4.07 -17.47 -3.34
CA LYS A 137 -4.86 -16.64 -2.43
C LYS A 137 -4.17 -16.58 -1.08
N GLY A 138 -4.43 -15.53 -0.31
CA GLY A 138 -3.84 -15.34 1.02
C GLY A 138 -3.28 -13.94 1.21
N SER A 139 -2.19 -13.81 1.96
CA SER A 139 -1.55 -12.53 2.25
C SER A 139 -0.03 -12.57 2.37
N VAL A 140 0.57 -11.40 2.15
CA VAL A 140 1.89 -11.04 2.64
C VAL A 140 1.71 -9.90 3.64
N SER A 141 2.02 -10.17 4.91
CA SER A 141 1.96 -9.20 5.99
C SER A 141 3.38 -8.75 6.35
N VAL A 142 3.57 -7.44 6.48
CA VAL A 142 4.84 -6.79 6.80
C VAL A 142 4.64 -5.92 8.03
N ARG A 143 5.56 -5.95 8.97
CA ARG A 143 5.56 -5.04 10.11
C ARG A 143 6.92 -4.46 10.38
N PHE A 144 6.96 -3.29 10.97
CA PHE A 144 8.16 -2.65 11.52
C PHE A 144 7.76 -1.65 12.60
N CYS A 145 8.71 -1.23 13.41
CA CYS A 145 8.55 -0.07 14.30
C CYS A 145 9.14 1.16 13.61
N LEU A 146 8.41 2.27 13.62
CA LEU A 146 8.94 3.59 13.30
C LEU A 146 8.94 4.38 14.61
N HIS A 147 10.14 4.70 15.11
CA HIS A 147 10.30 5.11 16.50
C HIS A 147 9.62 4.10 17.44
N GLU A 148 8.74 4.56 18.33
CA GLU A 148 8.04 3.69 19.29
C GLU A 148 6.71 3.13 18.74
N THR A 149 6.29 3.57 17.56
CA THR A 149 5.01 3.14 16.98
C THR A 149 5.18 1.90 16.11
N SER A 150 4.41 0.86 16.42
CA SER A 150 4.38 -0.37 15.65
C SER A 150 3.36 -0.31 14.50
N LEU A 151 3.84 -0.58 13.29
CA LEU A 151 3.07 -0.53 12.05
C LEU A 151 2.97 -1.93 11.44
N CYS A 152 1.78 -2.30 10.97
CA CYS A 152 1.56 -3.55 10.23
C CYS A 152 0.76 -3.30 8.94
N PHE A 153 1.31 -3.77 7.81
CA PHE A 153 0.70 -3.71 6.49
C PHE A 153 0.36 -5.11 6.02
N VAL A 154 -0.88 -5.34 5.58
CA VAL A 154 -1.34 -6.63 5.08
C VAL A 154 -1.75 -6.46 3.62
N CYS A 155 -0.99 -7.02 2.69
CA CYS A 155 -1.38 -7.10 1.28
C CYS A 155 -2.00 -8.48 1.01
N SER A 156 -3.24 -8.53 0.53
CA SER A 156 -3.94 -9.81 0.33
C SER A 156 -4.58 -9.98 -1.05
N HIS A 157 -4.95 -11.21 -1.34
CA HIS A 157 -5.83 -11.59 -2.43
C HIS A 157 -6.77 -12.67 -1.90
N LEU A 158 -8.02 -12.31 -1.60
CA LEU A 158 -9.00 -13.21 -0.98
C LEU A 158 -9.80 -14.00 -2.02
N ALA A 159 -10.51 -15.03 -1.57
CA ALA A 159 -11.31 -15.93 -2.38
C ALA A 159 -12.21 -15.19 -3.38
N SER A 160 -12.07 -15.53 -4.66
CA SER A 160 -12.93 -15.01 -5.71
C SER A 160 -14.25 -15.75 -5.75
N GLY A 161 -15.24 -15.17 -6.44
CA GLY A 161 -16.57 -15.74 -6.50
C GLY A 161 -17.61 -14.65 -6.68
N GLY A 162 -18.78 -15.01 -7.16
CA GLY A 162 -19.90 -14.08 -7.33
C GLY A 162 -21.25 -14.74 -7.19
N LYS A 163 -21.28 -15.98 -6.70
CA LYS A 163 -22.48 -16.67 -6.28
C LYS A 163 -22.83 -16.24 -4.87
N GLU A 164 -24.10 -16.36 -4.52
CA GLU A 164 -24.56 -16.21 -3.15
C GLU A 164 -23.84 -17.22 -2.24
N GLY A 165 -23.34 -16.76 -1.10
CA GLY A 165 -22.55 -17.57 -0.17
C GLY A 165 -21.04 -17.48 -0.37
N ASP A 166 -20.54 -16.99 -1.52
CA ASP A 166 -19.09 -16.89 -1.78
C ASP A 166 -18.39 -15.90 -0.83
N GLU A 167 -19.14 -15.00 -0.18
CA GLU A 167 -18.61 -14.09 0.87
C GLU A 167 -18.04 -14.86 2.06
N LYS A 168 -18.61 -16.03 2.39
CA LYS A 168 -18.15 -16.85 3.52
C LYS A 168 -16.73 -17.36 3.32
N SER A 169 -16.36 -17.66 2.07
CA SER A 169 -14.98 -18.04 1.72
C SER A 169 -14.01 -16.87 1.90
N ARG A 170 -14.43 -15.63 1.57
CA ARG A 170 -13.61 -14.43 1.83
C ARG A 170 -13.45 -14.15 3.32
N ASN A 171 -14.53 -14.30 4.08
CA ASN A 171 -14.50 -14.16 5.54
C ASN A 171 -13.61 -15.24 6.18
N ALA A 172 -13.64 -16.47 5.67
CA ALA A 172 -12.77 -17.55 6.10
C ALA A 172 -11.30 -17.25 5.79
N ASP A 173 -10.96 -16.77 4.59
CA ASP A 173 -9.60 -16.34 4.24
C ASP A 173 -9.10 -15.23 5.18
N ALA A 174 -9.92 -14.20 5.42
CA ALA A 174 -9.57 -13.10 6.31
C ALA A 174 -9.35 -13.58 7.76
N THR A 175 -10.22 -14.47 8.25
CA THR A 175 -10.08 -15.10 9.57
C THR A 175 -8.78 -15.90 9.68
N GLU A 176 -8.47 -16.67 8.63
CA GLU A 176 -7.27 -17.50 8.54
C GLU A 176 -5.99 -16.63 8.52
N ILE A 177 -6.00 -15.52 7.78
CA ILE A 177 -4.89 -14.56 7.74
C ILE A 177 -4.65 -13.97 9.13
N LEU A 178 -5.69 -13.51 9.82
CA LEU A 178 -5.59 -13.02 11.20
C LEU A 178 -5.07 -14.11 12.17
N SER A 179 -5.58 -15.35 12.04
CA SER A 179 -5.28 -16.47 12.94
C SER A 179 -3.88 -17.07 12.74
N ARG A 180 -3.34 -17.06 11.51
CA ARG A 180 -2.04 -17.69 11.18
C ARG A 180 -0.89 -16.73 11.03
N THR A 181 -1.14 -15.44 10.77
CA THR A 181 -0.05 -14.46 10.67
C THR A 181 0.71 -14.40 11.99
N ARG A 182 2.03 -14.56 11.93
CA ARG A 182 2.93 -14.57 13.08
C ARG A 182 4.26 -13.91 12.72
N PHE A 183 4.63 -12.89 13.47
CA PHE A 183 5.92 -12.21 13.36
C PHE A 183 6.93 -12.69 14.40
N SER A 184 8.22 -12.45 14.14
CA SER A 184 9.29 -12.71 15.10
C SER A 184 9.14 -11.83 16.34
N ARG A 185 9.39 -12.39 17.53
CA ARG A 185 9.34 -11.62 18.79
C ARG A 185 10.50 -10.62 18.94
N GLY A 186 11.44 -10.63 18.00
CA GLY A 186 12.68 -9.86 18.09
C GLY A 186 13.59 -10.32 19.24
N PRO A 187 14.77 -9.70 19.39
CA PRO A 187 15.76 -10.09 20.40
C PRO A 187 15.24 -9.93 21.84
N LEU A 188 14.48 -8.87 22.11
CA LEU A 188 13.95 -8.52 23.44
C LEU A 188 12.60 -9.18 23.78
N ARG A 189 12.07 -10.02 22.88
CA ARG A 189 10.82 -10.79 23.04
C ARG A 189 9.54 -9.99 23.34
N ASN A 190 9.55 -8.68 23.16
CA ASN A 190 8.47 -7.75 23.51
C ASN A 190 7.70 -7.22 22.30
N LEU A 191 8.11 -7.56 21.07
CA LEU A 191 7.48 -7.00 19.87
C LEU A 191 6.13 -7.65 19.54
N PRO A 192 5.17 -6.90 18.95
CA PRO A 192 3.90 -7.42 18.47
C PRO A 192 4.05 -8.67 17.60
N ARG A 193 3.19 -9.67 17.82
CA ARG A 193 3.27 -10.97 17.12
C ARG A 193 2.14 -11.19 16.13
N LYS A 194 0.96 -10.65 16.42
CA LYS A 194 -0.22 -10.69 15.55
C LYS A 194 -0.44 -9.37 14.85
N ILE A 195 -1.19 -9.43 13.76
CA ILE A 195 -1.63 -8.25 13.02
C ILE A 195 -2.24 -7.22 13.98
N LEU A 196 -3.24 -7.63 14.77
CA LEU A 196 -3.97 -6.76 15.69
C LEU A 196 -3.24 -6.42 17.00
N ASP A 197 -2.01 -6.92 17.20
CA ASP A 197 -1.16 -6.51 18.34
C ASP A 197 -0.42 -5.19 18.06
N HIS A 198 -0.47 -4.66 16.83
CA HIS A 198 0.24 -3.43 16.43
C HIS A 198 -0.64 -2.20 16.65
N ASP A 199 -0.02 -1.06 16.89
CA ASP A 199 -0.70 0.22 17.13
C ASP A 199 -1.51 0.67 15.92
N GLN A 200 -0.92 0.48 14.74
CA GLN A 200 -1.47 0.95 13.47
C GLN A 200 -1.40 -0.17 12.43
N VAL A 201 -2.57 -0.56 11.91
CA VAL A 201 -2.68 -1.64 10.93
C VAL A 201 -3.39 -1.14 9.69
N ILE A 202 -2.83 -1.41 8.52
CA ILE A 202 -3.46 -1.15 7.22
C ILE A 202 -3.53 -2.44 6.42
N TRP A 203 -4.72 -2.78 5.95
CA TRP A 203 -4.95 -3.95 5.10
C TRP A 203 -5.42 -3.48 3.73
N LEU A 204 -4.67 -3.85 2.70
CA LEU A 204 -4.89 -3.51 1.31
C LEU A 204 -4.93 -4.75 0.41
N GLY A 205 -5.58 -4.66 -0.73
CA GLY A 205 -5.54 -5.69 -1.76
C GLY A 205 -6.89 -6.10 -2.33
N ASP A 206 -6.86 -7.11 -3.21
CA ASP A 206 -8.06 -7.62 -3.86
C ASP A 206 -8.80 -8.49 -2.85
N LEU A 207 -9.66 -7.82 -2.07
CA LEU A 207 -10.50 -8.45 -1.07
C LEU A 207 -11.68 -9.19 -1.72
N ASN A 208 -11.89 -9.02 -3.03
CA ASN A 208 -12.84 -9.74 -3.86
C ASN A 208 -14.32 -9.65 -3.44
N TYR A 209 -14.67 -8.80 -2.47
CA TYR A 209 -16.06 -8.57 -2.06
C TYR A 209 -16.90 -7.99 -3.21
N ARG A 210 -18.14 -8.44 -3.29
CA ARG A 210 -19.09 -8.13 -4.37
C ARG A 210 -20.25 -7.30 -3.86
N ILE A 211 -21.23 -7.06 -4.72
CA ILE A 211 -22.45 -6.31 -4.39
C ILE A 211 -23.62 -7.28 -4.31
N TYR A 212 -24.42 -7.21 -3.24
CA TYR A 212 -25.68 -7.95 -3.05
C TYR A 212 -26.80 -7.39 -3.95
N LEU A 213 -26.56 -7.37 -5.27
CA LEU A 213 -27.50 -6.92 -6.28
C LEU A 213 -27.42 -7.80 -7.54
N PRO A 214 -28.55 -8.06 -8.22
CA PRO A 214 -28.53 -8.68 -9.54
C PRO A 214 -27.70 -7.86 -10.54
N ASP A 215 -26.95 -8.53 -11.43
CA ASP A 215 -26.06 -7.89 -12.43
C ASP A 215 -26.75 -6.78 -13.23
N THR A 216 -28.01 -7.00 -13.63
CA THR A 216 -28.81 -6.01 -14.37
C THR A 216 -29.00 -4.71 -13.59
N LYS A 217 -29.36 -4.82 -12.29
CA LYS A 217 -29.54 -3.68 -11.39
C LYS A 217 -28.21 -3.02 -11.06
N THR A 218 -27.15 -3.79 -10.83
CA THR A 218 -25.79 -3.28 -10.62
C THR A 218 -25.34 -2.42 -11.79
N ARG A 219 -25.48 -2.91 -13.03
CA ARG A 219 -25.11 -2.15 -14.24
C ARG A 219 -25.96 -0.90 -14.44
N TYR A 220 -27.25 -0.97 -14.13
CA TYR A 220 -28.14 0.20 -14.17
C TYR A 220 -27.67 1.30 -13.22
N LEU A 221 -27.37 0.96 -11.96
CA LEU A 221 -26.86 1.94 -10.98
C LEU A 221 -25.49 2.50 -11.37
N VAL A 222 -24.62 1.67 -11.95
CA VAL A 222 -23.33 2.11 -12.52
C VAL A 222 -23.54 3.15 -13.62
N GLN A 223 -24.49 2.93 -14.53
CA GLN A 223 -24.79 3.89 -15.60
C GLN A 223 -25.31 5.22 -15.03
N LYS A 224 -26.09 5.17 -13.95
CA LYS A 224 -26.62 6.35 -13.25
C LYS A 224 -25.61 7.00 -12.30
N LYS A 225 -24.47 6.35 -12.04
CA LYS A 225 -23.46 6.76 -11.05
C LYS A 225 -24.01 6.85 -9.62
N GLU A 226 -24.97 5.99 -9.30
CA GLU A 226 -25.63 5.93 -7.99
C GLU A 226 -24.82 5.08 -7.00
N TRP A 227 -23.62 5.57 -6.64
CA TRP A 227 -22.66 4.81 -5.83
C TRP A 227 -23.18 4.53 -4.41
N ASN A 228 -23.88 5.47 -3.80
CA ASN A 228 -24.39 5.33 -2.43
C ASN A 228 -25.34 4.11 -2.32
N ILE A 229 -26.28 3.97 -3.26
CA ILE A 229 -27.24 2.86 -3.30
C ILE A 229 -26.52 1.51 -3.49
N MET A 230 -25.46 1.49 -4.31
CA MET A 230 -24.65 0.29 -4.49
C MET A 230 -23.84 -0.07 -3.24
N LEU A 231 -23.27 0.93 -2.57
CA LEU A 231 -22.43 0.75 -1.37
C LEU A 231 -23.25 0.29 -0.15
N GLU A 232 -24.53 0.64 -0.06
CA GLU A 232 -25.46 0.05 0.91
C GLU A 232 -25.64 -1.48 0.74
N LYS A 233 -25.26 -2.01 -0.43
CA LYS A 233 -25.31 -3.43 -0.76
C LYS A 233 -23.92 -4.03 -0.96
N ASP A 234 -22.85 -3.32 -0.62
CA ASP A 234 -21.49 -3.81 -0.71
C ASP A 234 -21.20 -4.82 0.41
N GLN A 235 -20.68 -5.99 0.05
CA GLN A 235 -20.44 -7.07 1.00
C GLN A 235 -19.41 -6.67 2.06
N LEU A 236 -18.31 -5.99 1.68
CA LEU A 236 -17.30 -5.59 2.66
C LEU A 236 -17.85 -4.53 3.63
N LYS A 237 -18.62 -3.56 3.13
CA LYS A 237 -19.29 -2.58 4.00
C LYS A 237 -20.19 -3.27 5.03
N ALA A 238 -20.93 -4.32 4.63
CA ALA A 238 -21.73 -5.10 5.58
C ALA A 238 -20.85 -5.76 6.66
N GLU A 239 -19.75 -6.43 6.29
CA GLU A 239 -18.82 -7.05 7.25
C GLU A 239 -18.19 -6.05 8.22
N LEU A 240 -17.90 -4.83 7.76
CA LEU A 240 -17.39 -3.73 8.60
C LEU A 240 -18.44 -3.20 9.58
N MET A 241 -19.71 -3.11 9.16
CA MET A 241 -20.81 -2.56 9.98
C MET A 241 -21.35 -3.57 10.99
N GLU A 242 -21.51 -4.83 10.59
CA GLU A 242 -22.11 -5.89 11.43
C GLU A 242 -21.12 -6.44 12.47
N GLY A 243 -19.83 -6.12 12.34
CA GLY A 243 -18.83 -6.45 13.34
C GLY A 243 -18.40 -7.92 13.32
N HIS A 244 -18.33 -8.53 12.15
CA HIS A 244 -17.83 -9.90 11.96
C HIS A 244 -16.30 -9.95 11.91
N VAL A 245 -15.71 -10.54 10.85
CA VAL A 245 -14.25 -10.72 10.71
C VAL A 245 -13.48 -9.39 10.72
N PHE A 246 -14.14 -8.30 10.33
CA PHE A 246 -13.57 -6.94 10.32
C PHE A 246 -14.15 -6.02 11.39
N GLN A 247 -14.56 -6.58 12.55
CA GLN A 247 -14.97 -5.76 13.68
C GLN A 247 -13.91 -4.72 14.08
N GLY A 248 -14.32 -3.44 14.17
CA GLY A 248 -13.46 -2.33 14.57
C GLY A 248 -12.53 -1.81 13.47
N TRP A 249 -12.55 -2.39 12.27
CA TRP A 249 -11.86 -1.85 11.11
C TRP A 249 -12.65 -0.69 10.51
N ASN A 250 -11.92 0.19 9.84
CA ASN A 250 -12.45 1.40 9.23
C ASN A 250 -12.12 1.44 7.74
N GLU A 251 -12.97 2.12 6.98
CA GLU A 251 -12.75 2.36 5.56
C GLU A 251 -13.21 3.77 5.19
N GLY A 252 -12.49 4.40 4.27
CA GLY A 252 -12.86 5.69 3.72
C GLY A 252 -14.20 5.70 3.02
N LYS A 253 -14.71 6.91 2.82
CA LYS A 253 -15.83 7.13 1.92
C LYS A 253 -15.38 6.83 0.49
N ILE A 254 -16.09 5.92 -0.18
CA ILE A 254 -15.84 5.59 -1.59
C ILE A 254 -16.69 6.54 -2.44
N GLU A 255 -16.02 7.41 -3.19
CA GLU A 255 -16.65 8.37 -4.11
C GLU A 255 -16.32 8.05 -5.58
N PHE A 256 -15.77 6.87 -5.83
CA PHE A 256 -15.30 6.44 -7.14
C PHE A 256 -16.02 5.18 -7.65
N ALA A 257 -16.05 5.02 -8.96
CA ALA A 257 -16.72 3.91 -9.62
C ALA A 257 -16.06 2.54 -9.31
N PRO A 258 -16.83 1.43 -9.36
CA PRO A 258 -16.31 0.07 -9.18
C PRO A 258 -15.04 -0.22 -9.98
N THR A 259 -14.07 -0.89 -9.36
CA THR A 259 -12.73 -1.09 -9.91
C THR A 259 -12.60 -2.35 -10.75
N TYR A 260 -13.57 -3.27 -10.62
CA TYR A 260 -13.65 -4.55 -11.31
C TYR A 260 -15.02 -4.72 -11.99
N LYS A 261 -15.19 -5.42 -13.12
CA LYS A 261 -14.20 -5.96 -14.07
C LYS A 261 -14.29 -5.19 -15.38
N TYR A 262 -13.16 -4.79 -15.94
CA TYR A 262 -13.07 -4.10 -17.22
C TYR A 262 -12.58 -5.03 -18.34
N TYR A 263 -12.85 -4.67 -19.59
CA TYR A 263 -12.02 -5.16 -20.69
C TYR A 263 -10.63 -4.51 -20.60
N GLN A 264 -9.57 -5.28 -20.85
CA GLN A 264 -8.20 -4.73 -20.90
C GLN A 264 -8.10 -3.60 -21.93
N ASN A 265 -7.31 -2.58 -21.61
CA ASN A 265 -7.13 -1.36 -22.41
C ASN A 265 -8.44 -0.60 -22.72
N SER A 266 -9.50 -0.82 -21.94
CA SER A 266 -10.84 -0.25 -22.18
C SER A 266 -11.43 0.36 -20.91
N GLN A 267 -12.34 1.31 -21.08
CA GLN A 267 -13.18 1.87 -20.01
C GLN A 267 -14.51 1.12 -19.84
N VAL A 268 -14.77 0.11 -20.67
CA VAL A 268 -16.02 -0.63 -20.70
C VAL A 268 -15.97 -1.79 -19.71
N TYR A 269 -16.98 -1.88 -18.85
CA TYR A 269 -17.15 -3.04 -17.96
C TYR A 269 -17.41 -4.31 -18.77
N TYR A 270 -16.80 -5.40 -18.31
CA TYR A 270 -16.90 -6.71 -18.92
C TYR A 270 -18.37 -7.17 -19.01
N GLY A 271 -18.79 -7.69 -20.16
CA GLY A 271 -20.17 -8.12 -20.40
C GLY A 271 -21.15 -7.03 -20.86
N CYS A 272 -20.70 -5.79 -21.07
CA CYS A 272 -21.50 -4.74 -21.71
C CYS A 272 -21.46 -4.77 -23.26
N ASP A 273 -20.50 -5.48 -23.86
CA ASP A 273 -20.37 -5.56 -25.33
C ASP A 273 -21.29 -6.67 -25.89
N GLN A 274 -22.35 -6.27 -26.59
CA GLN A 274 -23.29 -7.20 -27.23
C GLN A 274 -22.66 -8.00 -28.38
N LYS A 275 -21.50 -7.59 -28.90
CA LYS A 275 -20.80 -8.27 -30.00
C LYS A 275 -20.08 -9.54 -29.53
N ARG A 276 -19.85 -9.71 -28.23
CA ARG A 276 -19.17 -10.88 -27.64
C ARG A 276 -20.18 -11.83 -26.98
N LYS A 277 -21.00 -12.49 -27.80
CA LYS A 277 -21.96 -13.50 -27.33
C LYS A 277 -21.23 -14.71 -26.74
N GLY A 278 -21.64 -15.15 -25.54
CA GLY A 278 -21.14 -16.38 -24.89
C GLY A 278 -20.14 -16.18 -23.74
N GLU A 279 -19.64 -14.97 -23.50
CA GLU A 279 -18.74 -14.70 -22.36
C GLU A 279 -19.48 -14.65 -21.01
N LYS A 280 -18.90 -15.27 -19.96
CA LYS A 280 -19.45 -15.20 -18.58
C LYS A 280 -19.40 -13.77 -18.07
N LYS A 281 -20.55 -13.09 -18.01
CA LYS A 281 -20.67 -11.73 -17.47
C LYS A 281 -20.20 -11.69 -16.00
N ARG A 282 -19.47 -10.63 -15.65
CA ARG A 282 -19.07 -10.32 -14.28
C ARG A 282 -19.64 -8.97 -13.91
N ALA A 283 -20.43 -8.93 -12.84
CA ALA A 283 -21.00 -7.70 -12.34
C ALA A 283 -19.90 -6.76 -11.82
N PRO A 284 -20.03 -5.43 -12.05
CA PRO A 284 -19.11 -4.47 -11.47
C PRO A 284 -19.08 -4.53 -9.93
N ALA A 285 -17.90 -4.43 -9.32
CA ALA A 285 -17.70 -4.43 -7.87
C ALA A 285 -16.45 -3.64 -7.43
N TRP A 286 -16.41 -3.24 -6.16
CA TRP A 286 -15.22 -2.70 -5.50
C TRP A 286 -14.46 -3.84 -4.82
N CYS A 287 -13.67 -4.54 -5.62
CA CYS A 287 -12.85 -5.67 -5.17
C CYS A 287 -11.57 -5.20 -4.45
N ASP A 288 -10.98 -4.12 -4.95
CA ASP A 288 -9.70 -3.52 -4.55
C ASP A 288 -9.95 -2.50 -3.42
N ARG A 289 -9.47 -2.77 -2.20
CA ARG A 289 -9.89 -2.05 -0.97
C ARG A 289 -8.73 -1.76 -0.04
N ILE A 290 -8.87 -0.67 0.73
CA ILE A 290 -7.88 -0.27 1.74
C ILE A 290 -8.63 0.06 3.04
N ILE A 291 -8.47 -0.80 4.04
CA ILE A 291 -9.08 -0.67 5.38
C ILE A 291 -7.99 -0.53 6.44
N TRP A 292 -8.32 0.02 7.60
CA TRP A 292 -7.37 0.18 8.69
C TRP A 292 -7.96 -0.10 10.07
N PHE A 293 -7.09 -0.45 11.01
CA PHE A 293 -7.40 -0.70 12.41
C PHE A 293 -6.38 0.01 13.31
N GLY A 294 -6.81 0.37 14.51
CA GLY A 294 -6.00 1.11 15.47
C GLY A 294 -6.26 2.62 15.48
N LYS A 295 -5.50 3.35 16.30
CA LYS A 295 -5.62 4.80 16.48
C LYS A 295 -4.44 5.52 15.80
N GLY A 296 -4.53 6.84 15.67
CA GLY A 296 -3.44 7.64 15.10
C GLY A 296 -3.36 7.63 13.58
N LEU A 297 -4.19 6.84 12.88
CA LEU A 297 -4.33 6.87 11.42
C LEU A 297 -5.50 7.76 11.00
N LYS A 298 -5.22 8.75 10.14
CA LYS A 298 -6.22 9.61 9.49
C LYS A 298 -6.10 9.54 7.98
N GLN A 299 -7.07 8.90 7.33
CA GLN A 299 -7.14 8.87 5.88
C GLN A 299 -7.48 10.27 5.33
N LYS A 300 -6.61 10.78 4.45
CA LYS A 300 -6.71 12.09 3.79
C LYS A 300 -7.35 11.99 2.41
N GLN A 301 -7.00 10.94 1.68
CA GLN A 301 -7.50 10.69 0.34
C GLN A 301 -7.82 9.21 0.19
N TYR A 302 -8.89 8.91 -0.54
CA TYR A 302 -9.21 7.57 -0.99
C TYR A 302 -9.78 7.64 -2.40
N SER A 303 -9.08 7.06 -3.38
CA SER A 303 -9.40 7.26 -4.80
C SER A 303 -8.92 6.07 -5.63
N ARG A 304 -9.42 5.98 -6.86
CA ARG A 304 -8.91 5.05 -7.88
C ARG A 304 -8.07 5.79 -8.93
N GLY A 305 -7.14 5.08 -9.55
CA GLY A 305 -6.47 5.50 -10.77
C GLY A 305 -7.15 4.96 -12.03
N GLU A 306 -6.85 5.58 -13.18
CA GLU A 306 -7.47 5.24 -14.47
C GLU A 306 -6.55 4.42 -15.40
N SER A 307 -5.55 3.74 -14.83
CA SER A 307 -4.76 2.77 -15.58
C SER A 307 -5.65 1.70 -16.22
N ARG A 308 -5.38 1.38 -17.48
CA ARG A 308 -6.16 0.41 -18.27
C ARG A 308 -5.38 -0.87 -18.56
N LEU A 309 -4.20 -1.04 -17.95
CA LEU A 309 -3.31 -2.17 -18.18
C LEU A 309 -3.88 -3.49 -17.62
N SER A 310 -4.83 -3.39 -16.70
CA SER A 310 -5.51 -4.52 -16.06
C SER A 310 -7.03 -4.45 -16.31
N ASP A 311 -7.71 -5.56 -16.07
CA ASP A 311 -9.17 -5.60 -15.90
C ASP A 311 -9.63 -5.03 -14.54
N HIS A 312 -8.68 -4.71 -13.66
CA HIS A 312 -8.86 -3.90 -12.47
C HIS A 312 -8.45 -2.44 -12.67
N ARG A 313 -8.79 -1.60 -11.69
CA ARG A 313 -8.36 -0.20 -11.60
C ARG A 313 -7.61 -0.03 -10.29
N PRO A 314 -6.40 0.53 -10.29
CA PRO A 314 -5.61 0.63 -9.08
C PRO A 314 -6.31 1.53 -8.07
N VAL A 315 -6.22 1.18 -6.79
CA VAL A 315 -6.82 1.94 -5.69
C VAL A 315 -5.72 2.52 -4.85
N ARG A 316 -5.88 3.77 -4.42
CA ARG A 316 -4.90 4.45 -3.58
C ARG A 316 -5.54 5.16 -2.41
N ALA A 317 -4.79 5.19 -1.31
CA ALA A 317 -5.13 5.97 -0.14
C ALA A 317 -3.92 6.73 0.38
N ILE A 318 -4.17 7.94 0.90
CA ILE A 318 -3.16 8.73 1.61
C ILE A 318 -3.57 8.82 3.07
N PHE A 319 -2.67 8.50 3.99
CA PHE A 319 -2.89 8.64 5.43
C PHE A 319 -1.92 9.63 6.03
N THR A 320 -2.34 10.29 7.10
CA THR A 320 -1.43 10.82 8.12
C THR A 320 -1.44 9.86 9.31
N ALA A 321 -0.27 9.52 9.81
CA ALA A 321 -0.06 8.72 10.99
C ALA A 321 0.58 9.54 12.09
N GLU A 322 0.07 9.39 13.31
CA GLU A 322 0.69 9.90 14.52
C GLU A 322 1.75 8.90 14.99
N ILE A 323 3.01 9.34 15.06
CA ILE A 323 4.15 8.51 15.44
C ILE A 323 4.71 8.99 16.77
N GLU A 324 4.73 8.10 17.75
CA GLU A 324 5.31 8.35 19.07
C GLU A 324 6.85 8.35 18.99
N VAL A 325 7.45 9.46 19.43
CA VAL A 325 8.90 9.65 19.48
C VAL A 325 9.33 9.81 20.93
N LEU A 326 10.34 9.03 21.38
CA LEU A 326 11.00 9.27 22.66
C LEU A 326 11.81 10.57 22.59
N SER A 327 11.37 11.59 23.32
CA SER A 327 12.18 12.78 23.54
C SER A 327 13.28 12.47 24.56
N ASN A 328 14.55 12.65 24.16
CA ASN A 328 15.67 12.68 25.09
C ASN A 328 15.67 14.01 25.84
N SER A 329 14.77 14.20 26.81
CA SER A 329 14.87 15.34 27.72
C SER A 329 15.91 15.05 28.80
N ARG A 330 17.21 15.06 28.42
CA ARG A 330 18.35 15.28 29.32
C ARG A 330 19.50 15.97 28.58
N ARG A 331 19.45 17.31 28.48
CA ARG A 331 20.68 18.11 28.52
C ARG A 331 21.04 18.35 29.98
N LEU A 332 21.95 17.51 30.45
CA LEU A 332 22.98 17.73 31.47
C LEU A 332 22.87 19.02 32.30
N GLY A 333 22.30 18.90 33.50
CA GLY A 333 22.52 19.80 34.63
C GLY A 333 23.16 19.02 35.77
N SER A 334 24.46 19.25 35.99
CA SER A 334 25.28 19.01 37.20
C SER A 334 25.13 17.70 38.01
N SER A 335 26.25 16.94 38.01
CA SER A 335 26.90 16.18 39.10
C SER A 335 26.07 15.72 40.32
N PHE A 336 26.05 14.40 40.58
CA PHE A 336 26.54 13.72 41.80
C PHE A 336 26.22 12.20 41.71
N PRO A 337 27.10 11.27 42.16
CA PRO A 337 26.82 9.84 42.13
C PRO A 337 26.25 9.35 43.46
N GLY A 338 25.07 8.72 43.44
CA GLY A 338 24.55 8.04 44.63
C GLY A 338 23.14 7.47 44.46
N ARG A 339 23.04 6.14 44.64
CA ARG A 339 21.83 5.30 44.78
C ARG A 339 21.00 5.02 43.54
N PHE A 340 21.02 3.74 43.16
CA PHE A 340 20.02 3.07 42.36
C PHE A 340 18.70 3.03 43.14
N ASP A 341 17.79 3.94 42.83
CA ASP A 341 16.37 3.77 43.06
C ASP A 341 15.62 4.09 41.76
N CYS A 342 14.57 3.32 41.52
CA CYS A 342 13.74 3.25 40.33
C CYS A 342 13.37 4.63 39.73
N LEU A 343 14.16 5.11 38.77
CA LEU A 343 13.77 6.25 37.94
C LEU A 343 12.95 5.76 36.75
N ARG A 344 11.64 5.64 36.97
CA ARG A 344 10.65 5.71 35.89
C ARG A 344 10.71 7.13 35.34
N ASN A 345 11.66 7.36 34.43
CA ASN A 345 11.81 8.64 33.75
C ASN A 345 10.48 9.00 33.09
N HIS A 346 9.94 10.16 33.45
CA HIS A 346 8.87 10.80 32.68
C HIS A 346 9.44 11.14 31.30
N PHE A 347 9.19 10.29 30.32
CA PHE A 347 9.39 10.62 28.91
C PHE A 347 8.14 11.38 28.46
N GLU A 348 8.32 12.60 27.94
CA GLU A 348 7.25 13.27 27.21
C GLU A 348 7.24 12.70 25.80
N ALA A 349 6.17 11.97 25.47
CA ALA A 349 5.88 11.54 24.11
C ALA A 349 5.47 12.76 23.27
N CYS A 350 6.12 12.94 22.12
CA CYS A 350 5.70 13.90 21.10
C CYS A 350 5.24 13.11 19.86
N ASN A 351 4.18 13.59 19.19
CA ASN A 351 3.64 12.95 17.99
C ASN A 351 4.18 13.66 16.74
N ASP A 352 4.91 12.94 15.89
CA ASP A 352 5.23 13.39 14.53
C ASP A 352 4.16 12.89 13.53
N ARG A 353 4.00 13.57 12.41
CA ARG A 353 3.04 13.23 11.35
C ARG A 353 3.76 12.63 10.15
N THR A 354 3.60 11.33 9.94
CA THR A 354 4.11 10.62 8.77
C THR A 354 3.00 10.37 7.76
N SER A 355 3.26 10.64 6.50
CA SER A 355 2.34 10.39 5.40
C SER A 355 2.59 9.03 4.74
N PHE A 356 1.53 8.24 4.58
CA PHE A 356 1.57 6.97 3.86
C PHE A 356 0.85 7.09 2.53
N TYR A 357 1.54 6.73 1.44
CA TYR A 357 0.89 6.46 0.16
C TYR A 357 0.71 4.95 0.03
N LEU A 358 -0.55 4.51 -0.04
CA LEU A 358 -0.87 3.13 -0.33
C LEU A 358 -1.41 3.04 -1.74
N GLN A 359 -0.94 2.05 -2.49
CA GLN A 359 -1.55 1.67 -3.74
C GLN A 359 -1.66 0.17 -3.86
N GLU A 360 -2.81 -0.23 -4.38
CA GLU A 360 -3.13 -1.55 -4.90
C GLU A 360 -3.26 -1.50 -6.43
#